data_AF-A0AAV5AYX4-F1
#
_entry.id   AF-A0AAV5AYX4-F1
#
_cell.length_a   1.000
_cell.length_b   1.000
_cell.length_c   1.000
_cell.angle_alpha   90.00
_cell.angle_beta   90.00
_cell.angle_gamma   90.00
#
_symmetry.space_group_name_H-M   'P 1'
#
loop_
_entity.id
_entity.type
_entity.pdbx_description
1 polymer ?
#
loop_
_entity_poly.entity_id
_entity_poly.type
_entity_poly.pdbx_seq_one_letter_code
_entity_poly.pdbx_strand_id
1 'polypeptide(L)' 'MKTKQVTREWLESQVSNINAELFYSHHEAKERHRLEAARNYYVSKLVEMDEYNLQFIEIEIL' A
#
# COMPACT_ATOMS: atom_id res chain seq x y z
N MET A 1 14.34 -8.05 8.56
CA MET A 1 13.04 -7.69 7.98
C MET A 1 12.46 -8.90 7.27
N LYS A 2 11.14 -9.11 7.38
CA LYS A 2 10.44 -10.12 6.58
C LYS A 2 9.83 -9.42 5.38
N THR A 3 10.04 -10.01 4.21
CA THR A 3 9.48 -9.52 2.95
C THR A 3 8.51 -10.53 2.37
N LYS A 4 7.67 -10.08 1.45
CA LYS A 4 6.70 -10.90 0.73
C LYS A 4 6.64 -10.47 -0.74
N GLN A 5 6.58 -11.44 -1.64
CA GLN A 5 6.28 -11.21 -3.04
C GLN A 5 4.77 -11.04 -3.25
N VAL A 6 4.37 -9.97 -3.94
CA VAL A 6 2.95 -9.62 -4.16
C VAL A 6 2.70 -9.22 -5.61
N THR A 7 1.44 -9.28 -6.03
CA THR A 7 0.97 -8.85 -7.35
C THR A 7 0.46 -7.42 -7.34
N ARG A 8 0.22 -6.85 -8.53
CA ARG A 8 -0.49 -5.58 -8.71
C ARG A 8 -1.85 -5.58 -8.00
N GLU A 9 -2.66 -6.60 -8.26
CA GLU A 9 -4.00 -6.74 -7.68
C GLU A 9 -3.97 -6.72 -6.15
N TRP A 10 -2.94 -7.34 -5.55
CA TRP A 10 -2.76 -7.32 -4.10
C TRP A 10 -2.48 -5.90 -3.60
N LEU A 11 -1.58 -5.15 -4.25
CA LEU A 11 -1.27 -3.76 -3.90
C LEU A 11 -2.47 -2.83 -4.08
N GLU A 12 -3.19 -2.94 -5.19
CA GLU A 12 -4.43 -2.19 -5.45
C GLU A 12 -5.49 -2.46 -4.39
N SER A 13 -5.64 -3.72 -3.98
CA SER A 13 -6.52 -4.10 -2.87
C SER A 13 -6.12 -3.42 -1.56
N GLN A 14 -4.83 -3.38 -1.22
CA GLN A 14 -4.37 -2.69 -0.01
C GLN A 14 -4.64 -1.19 -0.07
N VAL A 15 -4.34 -0.54 -1.20
CA VAL A 15 -4.62 0.89 -1.40
C VAL A 15 -6.12 1.17 -1.27
N SER A 16 -6.97 0.33 -1.87
CA SER A 16 -8.43 0.45 -1.77
C SER A 16 -8.93 0.32 -0.32
N ASN A 17 -8.45 -0.69 0.42
CA ASN A 17 -8.81 -0.90 1.82
C ASN A 17 -8.42 0.28 2.70
N ILE A 18 -7.20 0.80 2.53
CA ILE A 18 -6.73 1.97 3.30
C ILE A 18 -7.55 3.21 2.95
N ASN A 19 -7.88 3.42 1.67
CA ASN A 19 -8.73 4.55 1.28
C ASN A 19 -10.13 4.45 1.90
N ALA A 20 -10.71 3.26 1.94
CA ALA A 20 -11.98 3.03 2.63
C ALA A 20 -11.85 3.33 4.13
N GLU A 21 -10.79 2.85 4.77
CA GLU A 21 -10.54 3.09 6.20
C GLU A 21 -10.34 4.58 6.50
N LEU A 22 -9.61 5.32 5.66
CA LEU A 22 -9.43 6.76 5.78
C LEU A 22 -10.73 7.55 5.58
N PHE A 23 -11.66 7.03 4.78
CA PHE A 23 -12.91 7.72 4.45
C PHE A 23 -14.03 7.45 5.46
N TYR A 24 -14.19 6.20 5.90
CA TYR A 24 -15.34 5.77 6.72
C TYR A 24 -15.08 5.82 8.23
N SER A 25 -13.82 5.93 8.68
CA SER A 25 -13.48 5.89 10.10
C SER A 25 -12.94 7.23 10.61
N HIS A 26 -13.33 7.60 11.83
CA HIS A 26 -12.73 8.74 12.50
C HIS A 26 -11.39 8.34 13.13
N HIS A 27 -10.30 8.79 12.53
CA HIS A 27 -8.95 8.54 13.00
C HIS A 27 -8.37 9.73 13.72
N GLU A 28 -7.69 9.48 14.84
CA GLU A 28 -6.75 10.44 15.40
C GLU A 28 -5.65 10.77 14.37
N ALA A 29 -5.07 11.97 14.47
CA ALA A 29 -4.08 12.46 13.51
C ALA A 29 -2.90 11.49 13.30
N LYS A 30 -2.43 10.86 14.39
CA LYS A 30 -1.32 9.89 14.34
C LYS A 30 -1.67 8.66 13.51
N GLU A 31 -2.89 8.15 13.65
CA GLU A 31 -3.32 6.95 12.92
C GLU A 31 -3.59 7.28 11.46
N ARG A 32 -4.19 8.44 11.18
CA ARG A 32 -4.33 8.95 9.82
C ARG A 32 -3.00 9.03 9.08
N HIS A 33 -1.96 9.60 9.72
CA HIS A 33 -0.63 9.69 9.12
C HIS A 33 -0.01 8.32 8.84
N ARG A 34 -0.25 7.32 9.69
CA ARG A 34 0.22 5.94 9.46
C ARG A 34 -0.46 5.31 8.25
N LEU A 35 -1.78 5.44 8.17
CA LEU A 35 -2.56 4.95 7.03
C LEU A 35 -2.13 5.63 5.73
N GLU A 36 -1.94 6.95 5.74
CA GLU A 36 -1.45 7.69 4.58
C GLU A 36 -0.04 7.25 4.17
N ALA A 37 0.87 7.02 5.13
CA ALA A 37 2.21 6.51 4.85
C ALA A 37 2.15 5.10 4.24
N ALA A 38 1.33 4.20 4.79
CA ALA A 38 1.14 2.85 4.26
C ALA A 38 0.55 2.86 2.84
N ARG A 39 -0.48 3.70 2.60
CA ARG A 39 -1.05 3.91 1.26
C ARG A 39 0.01 4.38 0.28
N ASN A 40 0.78 5.40 0.65
CA ASN A 40 1.81 5.97 -0.21
C ASN A 40 2.91 4.95 -0.53
N TYR A 41 3.26 4.08 0.43
CA TYR A 41 4.18 2.97 0.21
C TYR A 41 3.65 1.97 -0.83
N TYR A 42 2.39 1.54 -0.74
CA TYR A 42 1.84 0.61 -1.74
C TYR A 42 1.67 1.26 -3.11
N VAL A 43 1.33 2.55 -3.16
CA VAL A 43 1.28 3.32 -4.41
C VAL A 43 2.68 3.42 -5.06
N SER A 44 3.74 3.68 -4.28
CA SER A 44 5.08 3.72 -4.85
C SER A 44 5.52 2.38 -5.42
N LYS A 45 5.10 1.26 -4.79
CA LYS A 45 5.34 -0.08 -5.32
C LYS A 45 4.57 -0.38 -6.60
N LEU A 46 3.35 0.16 -6.75
CA LEU A 46 2.62 0.09 -8.02
C LEU A 46 3.33 0.85 -9.14
N VAL A 47 3.82 2.06 -8.85
CA VAL A 47 4.61 2.86 -9.81
C VAL A 47 5.88 2.10 -10.22
N GLU A 48 6.60 1.51 -9.27
CA GLU A 48 7.77 0.68 -9.56
C GLU A 48 7.42 -0.51 -10.47
N MET A 49 6.28 -1.18 -10.23
CA MET A 49 5.83 -2.26 -11.12
C MET A 49 5.52 -1.76 -12.54
N ASP A 50 4.90 -0.59 -12.68
CA ASP A 50 4.61 0.04 -13.98
C ASP A 50 5.90 0.42 -14.72
N GLU A 51 6.84 1.07 -14.04
CA GLU A 51 8.11 1.54 -14.61
C GLU A 51 8.96 0.38 -15.15
N TYR A 52 9.00 -0.73 -14.43
CA TYR A 52 9.84 -1.89 -14.79
C TYR A 52 9.07 -3.04 -15.45
N ASN A 53 7.78 -2.86 -15.78
CA ASN A 53 6.89 -3.89 -16.34
C ASN A 53 6.89 -5.21 -15.55
N LEU A 54 6.86 -5.11 -14.23
CA LEU A 54 6.94 -6.28 -13.34
C LEU A 54 5.57 -6.95 -13.17
N GLN A 55 5.57 -8.28 -13.12
CA GLN A 55 4.38 -9.06 -12.74
C GLN A 55 4.24 -9.20 -11.21
N PHE A 56 5.36 -9.13 -10.49
CA PHE A 56 5.43 -9.27 -9.05
C PHE A 56 6.49 -8.33 -8.48
N ILE A 57 6.31 -7.90 -7.23
CA ILE A 57 7.29 -7.08 -6.51
C ILE A 57 7.44 -7.56 -5.07
N GLU A 58 8.61 -7.34 -4.50
CA GLU A 58 8.89 -7.62 -3.09
C GLU A 58 8.57 -6.40 -2.23
N ILE A 59 7.78 -6.61 -1.18
CA ILE A 59 7.43 -5.59 -0.19
C ILE A 59 7.85 -6.01 1.20
N GLU A 60 8.03 -5.02 2.06
CA GLU A 60 8.22 -5.21 3.50
C GLU A 60 6.87 -5.44 4.18
N ILE A 61 6.83 -6.36 5.13
CA ILE A 61 5.65 -6.57 5.96
C ILE A 61 5.66 -5.50 7.06
N LEU A 62 4.75 -4.53 6.96
CA LEU A 62 4.51 -3.45 7.92
C LEU A 62 3.75 -3.94 9.16
#